data_AF-A0A937YES6-F1
#
_entry.id   AF-A0A937YES6-F1
#
_cell.length_a   1.000
_cell.length_b   1.000
_cell.length_c   1.000
_cell.angle_alpha   90.00
_cell.angle_beta   90.00
_cell.angle_gamma   90.00
#
_symmetry.space_group_name_H-M   'P 1'
#
loop_
_entity.id
_entity.type
_entity.pdbx_description
1 polymer ?
#
loop_
_entity_poly.entity_id
_entity_poly.type
_entity_poly.pdbx_seq_one_letter_code
_entity_poly.pdbx_strand_id
1 'polypeptide(L)'
;FVDEALSDLKRSRRVMLTVNQFITAGQVVARSDLLTVVPRHFVAATGFERSLAVRKLPFELPPVHVDILWQRRQALRPGHRWLRERIQEAARKVFSEPEALPV
;
A
#
# COMPACT_ATOMS: atom_id res chain seq x y z
N PHE A 1 4.29 5.58 -10.35
CA PHE A 1 4.07 6.67 -9.39
C PHE A 1 5.34 7.05 -8.62
N VAL A 2 6.04 6.15 -7.92
CA VAL A 2 7.28 6.57 -7.19
C VAL A 2 8.38 7.09 -8.12
N ASP A 3 8.67 6.36 -9.22
CA ASP A 3 9.70 6.76 -10.19
C ASP A 3 9.36 8.08 -10.91
N GLU A 4 8.08 8.30 -11.17
CA GLU A 4 7.55 9.52 -11.77
C GLU A 4 7.71 10.71 -10.83
N ALA A 5 7.31 10.56 -9.56
CA ALA A 5 7.50 11.61 -8.55
C ALA A 5 8.99 11.94 -8.32
N LEU A 6 9.88 10.95 -8.37
CA LEU A 6 11.32 11.21 -8.34
C LEU A 6 11.79 11.98 -9.58
N SER A 7 11.29 11.63 -10.76
CA SER A 7 11.61 12.32 -12.02
C SER A 7 11.16 13.79 -12.00
N ASP A 8 9.99 14.09 -11.46
CA ASP A 8 9.48 15.46 -11.29
C ASP A 8 10.42 16.31 -10.40
N LEU A 9 11.06 15.66 -9.43
CA LEU A 9 12.08 16.24 -8.56
C LEU A 9 13.49 16.23 -9.17
N LYS A 10 13.65 15.82 -10.43
CA LYS A 10 14.94 15.61 -11.11
C LYS A 10 15.88 14.66 -10.34
N ARG A 11 15.29 13.66 -9.69
CA ARG A 11 15.98 12.59 -8.96
C ARG A 11 15.73 11.26 -9.65
N SER A 12 16.60 10.31 -9.38
CA SER A 12 16.43 8.92 -9.80
C SER A 12 16.84 7.99 -8.67
N ARG A 13 16.34 6.76 -8.70
CA ARG A 13 16.77 5.68 -7.82
C ARG A 13 17.46 4.60 -8.63
N ARG A 14 18.31 3.82 -7.96
CA ARG A 14 18.96 2.66 -8.55
C ARG A 14 18.08 1.43 -8.33
N VAL A 15 17.40 0.94 -9.36
CA VAL A 15 16.52 -0.23 -9.26
C VAL A 15 17.35 -1.51 -9.34
N MET A 16 17.48 -2.23 -8.22
CA MET A 16 18.20 -3.52 -8.14
C MET A 16 17.32 -4.72 -8.50
N LEU A 17 16.04 -4.66 -8.15
CA LEU A 17 15.09 -5.74 -8.34
C LEU A 17 13.68 -5.17 -8.52
N THR A 18 12.90 -5.78 -9.42
CA THR A 18 11.48 -5.50 -9.60
C THR A 18 10.68 -6.75 -9.23
N VAL A 19 9.68 -6.59 -8.36
CA VAL A 19 8.75 -7.64 -7.97
C VAL A 19 7.31 -7.17 -8.15
N ASN A 20 6.39 -8.11 -8.32
CA ASN A 20 4.97 -7.83 -8.55
C ASN A 20 4.09 -7.98 -7.31
N GLN A 21 4.63 -8.37 -6.16
CA GLN A 21 3.89 -8.60 -4.92
C GLN A 21 4.55 -7.88 -3.74
N PHE A 22 3.74 -7.21 -2.90
CA PHE A 22 4.23 -6.50 -1.71
C PHE A 22 4.83 -7.44 -0.65
N ILE A 23 4.29 -8.65 -0.51
CA ILE A 23 4.82 -9.66 0.41
C ILE A 23 6.26 -10.01 0.02
N THR A 24 6.51 -10.29 -1.26
CA THR A 24 7.85 -10.57 -1.79
C THR A 24 8.79 -9.37 -1.60
N ALA A 25 8.31 -8.15 -1.83
CA ALA A 25 9.10 -6.94 -1.59
C ALA A 25 9.52 -6.83 -0.12
N GLY A 26 8.60 -7.06 0.82
CA GLY A 26 8.88 -7.07 2.26
C GLY A 26 9.91 -8.13 2.64
N GLN A 27 9.78 -9.34 2.11
CA GLN A 27 10.74 -10.43 2.34
C GLN A 27 12.15 -10.10 1.85
N VAL A 28 12.27 -9.50 0.66
CA VAL A 28 13.56 -9.10 0.09
C VAL A 28 14.22 -8.03 0.95
N VAL A 29 13.48 -6.98 1.31
CA VAL A 29 14.00 -5.88 2.14
C VAL A 29 14.39 -6.37 3.53
N ALA A 30 13.62 -7.28 4.14
CA ALA A 30 13.94 -7.83 5.46
C ALA A 30 15.24 -8.67 5.48
N ARG A 31 15.81 -9.02 4.32
CA ARG A 31 16.98 -9.90 4.19
C ARG A 31 18.11 -9.31 3.34
N SER A 32 18.08 -8.00 3.08
CA SER A 32 19.09 -7.32 2.26
C SER A 32 19.21 -5.85 2.63
N ASP A 33 20.24 -5.18 2.10
CA ASP A 33 20.44 -3.72 2.25
C ASP A 33 19.65 -2.91 1.21
N LEU A 34 18.46 -3.40 0.83
CA LEU A 34 17.56 -2.73 -0.10
C LEU A 34 16.45 -2.00 0.67
N LEU A 35 15.80 -1.06 0.00
CA LEU A 35 14.60 -0.40 0.50
C LEU A 35 13.49 -0.46 -0.55
N THR A 36 12.26 -0.32 -0.09
CA THR A 36 11.08 -0.29 -0.95
C THR A 36 10.08 0.75 -0.46
N VAL A 37 9.16 1.13 -1.35
CA VAL A 37 8.03 2.00 -1.04
C VAL A 37 6.76 1.18 -1.23
N VAL A 38 5.99 1.02 -0.15
CA VAL A 38 4.71 0.31 -0.15
C VAL A 38 3.66 1.13 0.61
N PRO A 39 2.36 0.98 0.29
CA PRO A 39 1.32 1.60 1.10
C PRO A 39 1.39 1.08 2.54
N ARG A 40 1.31 1.99 3.52
CA ARG A 40 1.51 1.67 4.94
C ARG A 40 0.65 0.51 5.43
N HIS A 41 -0.64 0.52 5.07
CA HIS A 41 -1.60 -0.51 5.49
C HIS A 41 -1.25 -1.93 5.01
N PHE A 42 -0.30 -2.06 4.06
CA PHE A 42 0.18 -3.34 3.55
C PHE A 42 1.42 -3.85 4.26
N VAL A 43 2.07 -3.07 5.12
CA VAL A 43 3.28 -3.50 5.85
C VAL A 43 2.97 -4.70 6.73
N ALA A 44 1.90 -4.67 7.52
CA ALA A 44 1.46 -5.80 8.34
C ALA A 44 1.17 -7.05 7.48
N ALA A 45 0.57 -6.86 6.30
CA ALA A 45 0.26 -7.94 5.37
C ALA A 45 1.50 -8.62 4.77
N THR A 46 2.69 -8.02 4.86
CA THR A 46 3.94 -8.67 4.43
C THR A 46 4.38 -9.78 5.38
N GLY A 47 3.95 -9.76 6.65
CA GLY A 47 4.43 -10.67 7.69
C GLY A 47 5.82 -10.34 8.24
N PHE A 48 6.48 -9.28 7.76
CA PHE A 48 7.83 -8.87 8.16
C PHE A 48 7.87 -7.55 8.94
N GLU A 49 6.73 -7.03 9.38
CA GLU A 49 6.62 -5.71 10.05
C GLU A 49 7.63 -5.53 11.19
N ARG A 50 7.83 -6.54 12.03
CA ARG A 50 8.79 -6.49 13.15
C ARG A 50 10.27 -6.49 12.72
N SER A 51 10.54 -6.84 11.47
CA SER A 51 11.88 -6.89 10.89
C SER A 51 12.16 -5.72 9.94
N LEU A 52 11.20 -4.80 9.80
CA LEU A 52 11.28 -3.68 8.86
C LEU A 52 11.23 -2.34 9.62
N ALA A 53 12.12 -1.43 9.28
CA ALA A 53 12.00 -0.04 9.69
C ALA A 53 11.06 0.69 8.72
N VAL A 54 9.99 1.30 9.24
CA VAL A 54 9.09 2.15 8.46
C VAL A 54 9.48 3.62 8.68
N ARG A 55 9.57 4.39 7.60
CA ARG A 55 9.92 5.82 7.61
C ARG A 55 9.02 6.61 6.68
N LYS A 56 8.80 7.88 7.01
CA LYS A 56 8.10 8.82 6.11
C LYS A 56 8.97 9.02 4.86
N LEU A 57 8.34 9.12 3.70
CA LEU A 57 9.03 9.49 2.48
C LEU A 57 9.61 10.91 2.58
N PRO A 58 10.81 11.16 2.03
CA PRO A 58 11.43 12.48 2.03
C PRO A 58 10.84 13.43 0.97
N PHE A 59 9.73 13.06 0.36
CA PHE A 59 8.97 13.83 -0.62
C PHE A 59 7.51 13.41 -0.55
N GLU A 60 6.64 14.27 -1.08
CA GLU A 60 5.20 14.00 -1.12
C GLU A 60 4.86 13.08 -2.28
N LEU A 61 3.95 12.14 -2.04
CA LEU A 61 3.35 11.28 -3.05
C LEU A 61 1.84 11.46 -3.05
N PRO A 62 1.18 11.41 -4.22
CA PRO A 62 -0.27 11.37 -4.25
C PRO A 62 -0.78 10.15 -3.45
N PRO A 63 -1.89 10.30 -2.71
CA PRO A 63 -2.46 9.20 -1.94
C PRO A 63 -2.88 8.06 -2.86
N VAL A 64 -2.69 6.83 -2.39
CA VAL A 64 -3.18 5.64 -3.07
C VAL A 64 -4.64 5.42 -2.70
N HIS A 65 -5.52 5.50 -3.70
CA HIS A 65 -6.93 5.17 -3.54
C HIS A 65 -7.18 3.68 -3.77
N VAL A 66 -8.03 3.09 -2.92
CA VAL A 66 -8.48 1.70 -3.04
C VAL A 66 -9.99 1.71 -3.24
N ASP A 67 -10.42 1.34 -4.43
CA ASP A 67 -11.82 1.34 -4.83
C ASP A 67 -12.37 -0.08 -4.96
N ILE A 68 -13.66 -0.23 -4.66
CA ILE A 68 -14.40 -1.47 -4.93
C ILE A 68 -15.10 -1.27 -6.27
N LEU A 69 -14.80 -2.14 -7.24
CA LEU A 69 -15.39 -2.09 -8.58
C LEU A 69 -16.42 -3.20 -8.74
N TRP A 70 -17.54 -2.89 -9.39
CA TRP A 70 -18.57 -3.87 -9.72
C TRP A 70 -19.26 -3.55 -11.04
N GLN A 71 -19.82 -4.57 -11.67
CA GLN A 71 -20.65 -4.39 -12.86
C GLN A 71 -22.00 -3.78 -12.46
N ARG A 72 -22.49 -2.82 -13.24
CA ARG A 72 -23.75 -2.09 -12.98
C ARG A 72 -24.95 -3.02 -12.72
N ARG A 73 -25.06 -4.13 -13.46
CA ARG A 73 -26.16 -5.11 -13.30
C ARG A 73 -26.17 -5.80 -11.93
N GLN A 74 -25.02 -5.89 -11.27
CA GLN A 74 -24.90 -6.51 -9.95
C GLN A 74 -25.27 -5.56 -8.81
N ALA A 75 -25.32 -4.24 -9.06
CA ALA A 75 -25.60 -3.22 -8.06
C ALA A 75 -27.00 -3.36 -7.40
N LEU A 76 -27.97 -3.93 -8.14
CA LEU A 76 -29.34 -4.13 -7.68
C LEU A 76 -29.54 -5.43 -6.90
N ARG A 77 -28.56 -6.34 -6.87
CA ARG A 77 -28.69 -7.63 -6.18
C ARG A 77 -28.50 -7.44 -4.66
N PRO A 78 -29.46 -7.87 -3.81
CA PRO A 78 -29.36 -7.68 -2.35
C PRO A 78 -28.08 -8.26 -1.74
N GLY A 79 -27.68 -9.46 -2.14
CA GLY A 79 -26.44 -10.09 -1.63
C GLY A 79 -25.17 -9.30 -2.00
N HIS A 80 -25.14 -8.71 -3.19
CA HIS A 80 -24.01 -7.87 -3.61
C HIS A 80 -23.99 -6.52 -2.90
N ARG A 81 -25.17 -5.97 -2.56
CA ARG A 81 -25.26 -4.79 -1.70
C ARG A 81 -24.72 -5.09 -0.31
N TRP A 82 -25.20 -6.16 0.32
CA TRP A 82 -24.74 -6.58 1.65
C TRP A 82 -23.23 -6.78 1.69
N LEU A 83 -22.65 -7.48 0.71
CA LEU A 83 -21.22 -7.71 0.66
C LEU A 83 -20.43 -6.39 0.56
N ARG A 84 -20.85 -5.46 -0.31
CA ARG A 84 -20.19 -4.16 -0.44
C ARG A 84 -20.23 -3.36 0.87
N GLU A 85 -21.36 -3.37 1.57
CA GLU A 85 -21.48 -2.71 2.87
C GLU A 85 -20.53 -3.31 3.90
N ARG A 86 -20.39 -4.65 3.95
CA ARG A 86 -19.45 -5.34 4.83
C ARG A 86 -17.99 -5.03 4.48
N ILE A 87 -17.63 -5.02 3.20
CA ILE A 87 -16.28 -4.65 2.76
C ILE A 87 -15.98 -3.20 3.13
N GLN A 88 -16.90 -2.25 2.90
CA GLN A 88 -16.73 -0.85 3.29
C GLN A 88 -16.58 -0.67 4.80
N GLU A 89 -17.33 -1.42 5.59
CA GLU A 89 -17.22 -1.43 7.04
C GLU A 89 -15.85 -1.95 7.50
N ALA A 90 -15.37 -3.06 6.94
CA ALA A 90 -14.04 -3.60 7.24
C ALA A 90 -12.93 -2.65 6.79
N ALA A 91 -13.04 -2.09 5.58
CA ALA A 91 -12.08 -1.13 5.04
C ALA A 91 -11.95 0.11 5.92
N ARG A 92 -13.07 0.67 6.42
CA ARG A 92 -13.03 1.80 7.34
C ARG A 92 -12.17 1.53 8.58
N LYS A 93 -12.20 0.30 9.13
CA LYS A 93 -11.37 -0.07 10.29
C LYS A 93 -9.88 -0.16 9.97
N VAL A 94 -9.54 -0.58 8.74
CA VAL A 94 -8.14 -0.74 8.30
C VAL A 94 -7.52 0.60 7.88
N PHE A 95 -8.34 1.50 7.32
CA PHE A 95 -7.90 2.79 6.78
C PHE A 95 -8.24 4.00 7.69
N SER A 96 -8.82 3.79 8.88
CA SER A 96 -9.04 4.86 9.88
C SER A 96 -7.78 5.14 10.71
N GLU A 97 -7.34 6.40 10.68
CA GLU A 97 -6.23 7.06 11.38
C GLU A 97 -4.80 6.51 11.21
N PRO A 98 -3.82 7.37 10.86
CA PRO A 98 -2.41 7.00 10.82
C PRO A 98 -1.84 7.02 12.25
N GLU A 99 -1.53 5.87 12.81
CA GLU A 99 -0.68 5.76 14.00
C GLU A 99 0.63 6.54 13.75
N ALA A 100 1.13 7.35 14.68
CA ALA A 100 2.33 8.17 14.41
C ALA A 100 3.53 7.28 14.03
N LEU A 101 4.31 7.67 13.02
CA LEU A 101 5.54 6.95 12.69
C LEU A 101 6.58 7.19 13.78
N PRO A 102 7.25 6.15 14.31
CA PRO A 102 8.40 6.36 15.19
C PRO A 102 9.50 7.08 14.41
N VAL A 103 10.08 8.11 15.04
CA VAL A 103 11.15 8.97 14.52
C VAL A 103 12.40 8.14 14.18
#